data_AF-A0A1I0YZF2-F1
#
_entry.id   AF-A0A1I0YZF2-F1
#
_cell.length_a   1.000
_cell.length_b   1.000
_cell.length_c   1.000
_cell.angle_alpha   90.00
_cell.angle_beta   90.00
_cell.angle_gamma   90.00
#
_symmetry.space_group_name_H-M   'P 1'
#
loop_
_entity.id
_entity.type
_entity.pdbx_description
1 polymer ?
#
loop_
_entity_poly.entity_id
_entity_poly.type
_entity_poly.pdbx_seq_one_letter_code
_entity_poly.pdbx_strand_id
1 'polypeptide(L)'
;MDGYWYYFYDSGNMINSGFQTIYGTLYYFHEGGAMASGEWLGEKYIYPNGRIIDASPNMCNSKTQYYLFKYMTDKNNQEDIDATAIRLHGGSYSNNCVYFLSECLRRVGFNIPNSTCNTTQISYILSQKGFGKSYNLSSLRPGDVVLSGSTHAFIFMGWADDNHDYAYIVDNQKSKFGQVMHLRKIYGYDASNDTDPSTHYFYYRY
;
A
#
# COMPACT_ATOMS: atom_id res chain seq x y z
N MET A 1 -2.14 -6.38 20.57
CA MET A 1 -3.54 -6.28 21.00
C MET A 1 -4.28 -5.71 19.81
N ASP A 2 -5.07 -6.53 19.12
CA ASP A 2 -5.95 -6.01 18.08
C ASP A 2 -7.16 -5.40 18.79
N GLY A 3 -7.06 -4.11 19.07
CA GLY A 3 -8.14 -3.35 19.68
C GLY A 3 -9.20 -3.03 18.65
N TYR A 4 -10.41 -3.54 18.85
CA TYR A 4 -11.56 -3.12 18.06
C TYR A 4 -11.96 -1.69 18.43
N TRP A 5 -12.27 -0.89 17.42
CA TRP A 5 -12.82 0.44 17.60
C TRP A 5 -14.35 0.37 17.63
N TYR A 6 -14.95 1.15 18.51
CA TYR A 6 -16.40 1.27 18.68
C TYR A 6 -16.77 2.75 18.62
N TYR A 7 -17.93 3.05 18.05
CA TYR A 7 -18.45 4.42 18.00
C TYR A 7 -19.69 4.57 18.88
N PHE A 8 -19.68 5.63 19.68
CA PHE A 8 -20.79 6.02 20.55
C PHE A 8 -21.31 7.38 20.09
N TYR A 9 -22.62 7.49 19.92
CA TYR A 9 -23.29 8.77 19.73
C TYR A 9 -23.22 9.61 21.01
N ASP A 10 -23.45 10.92 20.90
CA ASP A 10 -23.52 11.83 22.07
C ASP A 10 -24.56 11.40 23.13
N SER A 11 -25.56 10.62 22.70
CA SER A 11 -26.56 10.00 23.60
C SER A 11 -26.01 8.87 24.47
N GLY A 12 -24.76 8.45 24.27
CA GLY A 12 -24.15 7.29 24.93
C GLY A 12 -24.54 5.94 24.31
N ASN A 13 -25.39 5.94 23.28
CA ASN A 13 -25.71 4.71 22.54
C ASN A 13 -24.58 4.34 21.58
N MET A 14 -24.20 3.07 21.57
CA MET A 14 -23.22 2.53 20.62
C MET A 14 -23.91 2.23 19.28
N ILE A 15 -23.20 2.44 18.18
CA ILE A 15 -23.63 1.87 16.90
C ILE A 15 -23.60 0.33 16.98
N ASN A 16 -24.70 -0.33 16.63
CA ASN A 16 -24.75 -1.80 16.71
C ASN A 16 -24.16 -2.47 15.45
N SER A 17 -24.37 -1.87 14.27
CA SER A 17 -23.81 -2.28 13.00
C SER A 17 -24.14 -1.28 11.90
N GLY A 18 -23.53 -1.43 10.74
CA GLY A 18 -23.86 -0.69 9.52
C GLY A 18 -22.88 0.42 9.18
N PHE A 19 -23.24 1.20 8.15
CA PHE A 19 -22.44 2.31 7.67
C PHE A 19 -22.65 3.55 8.52
N GLN A 20 -21.55 4.25 8.83
CA GLN A 20 -21.60 5.52 9.57
C GLN A 20 -20.55 6.48 9.03
N THR A 21 -20.95 7.72 8.76
CA THR A 21 -20.02 8.80 8.44
C THR A 21 -19.62 9.53 9.71
N ILE A 22 -18.31 9.64 9.96
CA ILE A 22 -17.72 10.31 11.12
C ILE A 22 -16.72 11.33 10.59
N TYR A 23 -16.95 12.61 10.87
CA TYR A 23 -16.14 13.74 10.36
C TYR A 23 -15.87 13.68 8.84
N GLY A 24 -16.89 13.33 8.05
CA GLY A 24 -16.78 13.24 6.59
C GLY A 24 -16.17 11.95 6.05
N THR A 25 -15.66 11.06 6.91
CA THR A 25 -15.13 9.74 6.52
C THR A 25 -16.17 8.65 6.75
N LEU A 26 -16.37 7.76 5.77
CA LEU A 26 -17.30 6.64 5.86
C LEU A 26 -16.61 5.41 6.50
N TYR A 27 -17.29 4.80 7.47
CA TYR A 27 -16.88 3.60 8.20
C TYR A 27 -17.98 2.54 8.14
N TYR A 28 -17.63 1.29 8.43
CA TYR A 28 -18.57 0.18 8.59
C TYR A 28 -18.32 -0.52 9.91
N PHE A 29 -19.39 -0.86 10.61
CA PHE A 29 -19.38 -1.56 11.88
C PHE A 29 -20.09 -2.91 11.70
N HIS A 30 -19.43 -3.98 12.13
CA HIS A 30 -20.01 -5.32 12.19
C HIS A 30 -21.10 -5.39 13.26
N GLU A 31 -21.87 -6.47 13.25
CA GLU A 31 -22.79 -6.78 14.35
C GLU A 31 -22.03 -6.82 15.69
N GLY A 32 -22.57 -6.13 16.70
CA GLY A 32 -21.89 -5.92 17.98
C GLY A 32 -21.03 -4.66 18.03
N GLY A 33 -21.03 -3.84 16.97
CA GLY A 33 -20.48 -2.48 16.96
C GLY A 33 -18.97 -2.38 16.76
N ALA A 34 -18.29 -3.49 16.45
CA ALA A 34 -16.86 -3.46 16.15
C ALA A 34 -16.62 -2.88 14.75
N MET A 35 -15.75 -1.87 14.64
CA MET A 35 -15.38 -1.27 13.37
C MET A 35 -14.61 -2.28 12.51
N ALA A 36 -15.04 -2.43 11.26
CA ALA A 36 -14.33 -3.18 10.25
C ALA A 36 -12.99 -2.50 9.90
N SER A 37 -11.96 -3.28 9.62
CA SER A 37 -10.65 -2.76 9.21
C SER A 37 -9.83 -3.78 8.42
N GLY A 38 -9.14 -3.30 7.37
CA GLY A 38 -8.25 -4.14 6.56
C GLY A 38 -8.95 -5.26 5.80
N GLU A 39 -10.19 -5.05 5.34
CA GLU A 39 -11.00 -6.09 4.73
C GLU A 39 -11.84 -5.59 3.54
N TRP A 40 -12.33 -6.54 2.73
CA TRP A 40 -13.21 -6.25 1.60
C TRP A 40 -14.69 -6.34 2.01
N LEU A 41 -15.47 -5.35 1.58
CA LEU A 41 -16.93 -5.32 1.72
C LEU A 41 -17.55 -5.19 0.33
N GLY A 42 -17.77 -6.32 -0.33
CA GLY A 42 -18.19 -6.36 -1.74
C GLY A 42 -17.11 -5.76 -2.65
N GLU A 43 -17.45 -4.69 -3.37
CA GLU A 43 -16.51 -3.95 -4.23
C GLU A 43 -15.76 -2.82 -3.50
N LYS A 44 -15.99 -2.66 -2.19
CA LYS A 44 -15.31 -1.66 -1.36
C LYS A 44 -14.16 -2.29 -0.61
N TYR A 45 -13.11 -1.50 -0.38
CA TYR A 45 -12.03 -1.88 0.53
C TYR A 45 -12.04 -0.97 1.75
N ILE A 46 -11.80 -1.56 2.92
CA ILE A 46 -11.72 -0.88 4.20
C ILE A 46 -10.25 -0.83 4.59
N TYR A 47 -9.67 0.37 4.63
CA TYR A 47 -8.27 0.54 5.05
C TYR A 47 -8.06 0.12 6.51
N PRO A 48 -6.81 -0.07 6.96
CA PRO A 48 -6.52 -0.41 8.35
C PRO A 48 -7.08 0.57 9.40
N ASN A 49 -7.29 1.85 9.04
CA ASN A 49 -7.94 2.84 9.93
C ASN A 49 -9.48 2.82 9.85
N GLY A 50 -10.09 1.88 9.11
CA GLY A 50 -11.53 1.76 8.96
C GLY A 50 -12.15 2.62 7.85
N ARG A 51 -11.37 3.51 7.22
CA ARG A 51 -11.86 4.33 6.10
C ARG A 51 -12.24 3.45 4.92
N ILE A 52 -13.46 3.65 4.43
CA ILE A 52 -13.98 2.94 3.26
C ILE A 52 -13.62 3.69 1.98
N ILE A 53 -13.24 2.93 0.94
CA ILE A 53 -13.10 3.41 -0.42
C ILE A 53 -13.85 2.53 -1.42
N ASP A 54 -14.28 3.16 -2.52
CA ASP A 54 -14.78 2.44 -3.69
C ASP A 54 -13.60 1.84 -4.46
N ALA A 55 -13.36 0.55 -4.24
CA ALA A 55 -12.20 -0.16 -4.77
C ALA A 55 -12.41 -0.66 -6.21
N SER A 56 -12.82 0.26 -7.09
CA SER A 56 -12.99 0.01 -8.52
C SER A 56 -11.70 0.28 -9.30
N PRO A 57 -11.50 -0.31 -10.49
CA PRO A 57 -10.31 -0.04 -11.31
C PRO A 57 -10.04 1.45 -11.60
N ASN A 58 -11.06 2.30 -11.57
CA ASN A 58 -10.94 3.75 -11.85
C ASN A 58 -10.16 4.52 -10.79
N MET A 59 -10.01 3.97 -9.57
CA MET A 59 -9.18 4.59 -8.53
C MET A 59 -7.68 4.49 -8.84
N CYS A 60 -7.29 3.57 -9.73
CA CYS A 60 -5.92 3.27 -10.09
C CYS A 60 -5.56 3.93 -11.44
N ASN A 61 -4.27 3.96 -11.77
CA ASN A 61 -3.82 4.46 -13.08
C ASN A 61 -4.08 3.47 -14.23
N SER A 62 -4.16 2.16 -13.95
CA SER A 62 -4.57 1.15 -14.92
C SER A 62 -5.08 -0.12 -14.22
N LYS A 63 -5.54 -1.10 -14.99
CA LYS A 63 -5.91 -2.43 -14.48
C LYS A 63 -4.74 -3.16 -13.81
N THR A 64 -3.52 -2.95 -14.29
CA THR A 64 -2.30 -3.50 -13.67
C THR A 64 -2.17 -3.04 -12.22
N GLN A 65 -2.25 -1.73 -11.98
CA GLN A 65 -2.16 -1.18 -10.64
C GLN A 65 -3.35 -1.59 -9.79
N TYR A 66 -4.54 -1.71 -10.37
CA TYR A 66 -5.69 -2.26 -9.67
C TYR A 66 -5.46 -3.70 -9.19
N TYR A 67 -4.93 -4.58 -10.05
CA TYR A 67 -4.60 -5.94 -9.65
C TYR A 67 -3.48 -5.98 -8.61
N LEU A 68 -2.51 -5.09 -8.72
CA LEU A 68 -1.44 -4.99 -7.73
C LEU A 68 -1.97 -4.52 -6.37
N PHE A 69 -2.77 -3.46 -6.36
CA PHE A 69 -3.48 -3.00 -5.17
C PHE A 69 -4.28 -4.14 -4.56
N LYS A 70 -5.16 -4.77 -5.34
CA LYS A 70 -6.01 -5.87 -4.86
C LYS A 70 -5.21 -7.04 -4.31
N TYR A 71 -4.16 -7.49 -5.02
CA TYR A 71 -3.29 -8.57 -4.57
C TYR A 71 -2.65 -8.24 -3.21
N MET A 72 -2.18 -7.00 -3.04
CA MET A 72 -1.49 -6.53 -1.84
C MET A 72 -2.43 -6.13 -0.70
N THR A 73 -3.75 -6.11 -0.88
CA THR A 73 -4.69 -6.00 0.25
C THR A 73 -4.77 -7.27 1.10
N ASP A 74 -4.43 -8.43 0.53
CA ASP A 74 -4.45 -9.70 1.25
C ASP A 74 -3.17 -9.88 2.08
N LYS A 75 -3.32 -10.12 3.38
CA LYS A 75 -2.20 -10.25 4.31
C LYS A 75 -1.35 -11.50 4.03
N ASN A 76 -1.96 -12.62 3.62
CA ASN A 76 -1.19 -13.83 3.29
C ASN A 76 -0.34 -13.61 2.04
N ASN A 77 -0.87 -12.88 1.05
CA ASN A 77 -0.09 -12.48 -0.11
C ASN A 77 1.08 -11.58 0.27
N GLN A 78 0.87 -10.59 1.14
CA GLN A 78 1.94 -9.73 1.64
C GLN A 78 3.08 -10.54 2.29
N GLU A 79 2.73 -11.50 3.15
CA GLU A 79 3.69 -12.36 3.85
C GLU A 79 4.45 -13.29 2.88
N ASP A 80 3.76 -13.86 1.89
CA ASP A 80 4.39 -14.71 0.87
C ASP A 80 5.36 -13.94 -0.03
N ILE A 81 5.03 -12.70 -0.40
CA ILE A 81 5.94 -11.80 -1.12
C ILE A 81 7.19 -11.52 -0.29
N ASP A 82 7.02 -11.13 0.98
CA ASP A 82 8.15 -10.77 1.85
C ASP A 82 9.11 -11.96 2.01
N ALA A 83 8.57 -13.13 2.32
CA ALA A 83 9.33 -14.37 2.42
C ALA A 83 10.03 -14.75 1.10
N THR A 84 9.36 -14.55 -0.05
CA THR A 84 9.94 -14.83 -1.37
C THR A 84 11.06 -13.86 -1.72
N ALA A 85 10.89 -12.57 -1.42
CA ALA A 85 11.92 -11.57 -1.64
C ALA A 85 13.18 -11.91 -0.83
N ILE A 86 13.03 -12.27 0.45
CA ILE A 86 14.15 -12.69 1.31
C ILE A 86 14.87 -13.90 0.70
N ARG A 87 14.12 -14.90 0.22
CA ARG A 87 14.68 -16.09 -0.44
C ARG A 87 15.47 -15.73 -1.69
N LEU A 88 14.95 -14.83 -2.54
CA LEU A 88 15.63 -14.36 -3.75
C LEU A 88 16.90 -13.57 -3.43
N HIS A 89 16.95 -12.90 -2.27
CA HIS A 89 18.11 -12.19 -1.78
C HIS A 89 19.05 -13.06 -0.93
N GLY A 90 19.06 -14.37 -1.15
CA GLY A 90 19.96 -15.30 -0.45
C GLY A 90 19.74 -15.37 1.07
N GLY A 91 18.54 -15.04 1.54
CA GLY A 91 18.21 -14.99 2.97
C GLY A 91 18.46 -13.64 3.64
N SER A 92 18.87 -12.60 2.91
CA SER A 92 19.11 -11.27 3.46
C SER A 92 17.81 -10.49 3.70
N TYR A 93 17.68 -9.91 4.89
CA TYR A 93 16.58 -9.04 5.28
C TYR A 93 16.83 -7.55 4.95
N SER A 94 18.06 -7.15 4.66
CA SER A 94 18.44 -5.76 4.36
C SER A 94 18.45 -5.49 2.85
N ASN A 95 18.19 -4.23 2.45
CA ASN A 95 18.21 -3.78 1.04
C ASN A 95 17.38 -4.63 0.08
N ASN A 96 16.27 -5.18 0.58
CA ASN A 96 15.44 -6.14 -0.16
C ASN A 96 14.27 -5.50 -0.92
N CYS A 97 14.18 -4.16 -0.90
CA CYS A 97 13.03 -3.41 -1.42
C CYS A 97 12.75 -3.68 -2.88
N VAL A 98 13.80 -3.82 -3.70
CA VAL A 98 13.62 -4.07 -5.13
C VAL A 98 13.32 -5.53 -5.43
N TYR A 99 13.81 -6.49 -4.65
CA TYR A 99 13.36 -7.88 -4.78
C TYR A 99 11.88 -8.01 -4.42
N PHE A 100 11.45 -7.35 -3.33
CA PHE A 100 10.05 -7.29 -2.91
C PHE A 100 9.17 -6.68 -4.00
N LEU A 101 9.51 -5.48 -4.47
CA LEU A 101 8.77 -4.80 -5.53
C LEU A 101 8.74 -5.63 -6.83
N SER A 102 9.87 -6.23 -7.21
CA SER A 102 9.93 -7.07 -8.41
C SER A 102 9.04 -8.30 -8.27
N GLU A 103 8.95 -8.88 -7.08
CA GLU A 103 8.07 -10.02 -6.81
C GLU A 103 6.60 -9.63 -6.85
N CYS A 104 6.24 -8.49 -6.27
CA CYS A 104 4.90 -7.92 -6.40
C CYS A 104 4.47 -7.79 -7.87
N LEU A 105 5.35 -7.24 -8.72
CA LEU A 105 5.08 -7.08 -10.15
C LEU A 105 4.98 -8.43 -10.89
N ARG A 106 5.78 -9.43 -10.50
CA ARG A 106 5.65 -10.79 -11.03
C ARG A 106 4.30 -11.42 -10.71
N ARG A 107 3.78 -11.25 -9.49
CA ARG A 107 2.47 -11.78 -9.09
C ARG A 107 1.30 -11.21 -9.88
N VAL A 108 1.46 -10.04 -10.48
CA VAL A 108 0.46 -9.42 -11.35
C VAL A 108 0.81 -9.49 -12.84
N GLY A 109 1.70 -10.42 -13.21
CA GLY A 109 1.90 -10.81 -14.61
C GLY A 109 3.06 -10.14 -15.34
N PHE A 110 3.89 -9.34 -14.65
CA PHE A 110 5.09 -8.77 -15.29
C PHE A 110 6.28 -9.71 -15.18
N ASN A 111 6.89 -10.03 -16.33
CA ASN A 111 8.15 -10.78 -16.36
C ASN A 111 9.33 -9.89 -15.93
N ILE A 112 9.59 -9.81 -14.62
CA ILE A 112 10.75 -9.12 -14.03
C ILE A 112 11.82 -10.15 -13.66
N PRO A 113 13.08 -10.03 -14.12
CA PRO A 113 14.15 -10.97 -13.76
C PRO A 113 14.29 -11.14 -12.24
N ASN A 114 14.51 -12.39 -11.81
CA ASN A 114 14.66 -12.70 -10.38
C ASN A 114 15.88 -12.04 -9.74
N SER A 115 16.87 -11.63 -10.55
CA SER A 115 18.08 -10.94 -10.09
C SER A 115 17.94 -9.41 -10.03
N THR A 116 16.77 -8.84 -10.33
CA THR A 116 16.55 -7.39 -10.24
C THR A 116 16.53 -6.95 -8.78
N CYS A 117 17.55 -6.18 -8.37
CA CYS A 117 17.84 -5.93 -6.95
C CYS A 117 18.15 -4.47 -6.60
N ASN A 118 18.15 -3.55 -7.58
CA ASN A 118 18.36 -2.12 -7.31
C ASN A 118 17.45 -1.20 -8.12
N THR A 119 17.32 0.03 -7.62
CA THR A 119 16.40 1.06 -8.11
C THR A 119 16.69 1.46 -9.55
N THR A 120 17.95 1.46 -9.98
CA THR A 120 18.36 1.71 -11.37
C THR A 120 17.85 0.62 -12.31
N GLN A 121 18.05 -0.66 -11.96
CA GLN A 121 17.59 -1.79 -12.77
C GLN A 121 16.06 -1.79 -12.91
N ILE A 122 15.34 -1.68 -11.80
CA ILE A 122 13.87 -1.72 -11.85
C ILE A 122 13.30 -0.51 -12.61
N SER A 123 13.87 0.69 -12.44
CA SER A 123 13.45 1.88 -13.21
C SER A 123 13.62 1.69 -14.72
N TYR A 124 14.75 1.11 -15.13
CA TYR A 124 15.00 0.79 -16.53
C TYR A 124 13.98 -0.25 -17.05
N ILE A 125 13.78 -1.34 -16.31
CA ILE A 125 12.86 -2.41 -16.67
C ILE A 125 11.41 -1.91 -16.78
N LEU A 126 10.95 -1.11 -15.82
CA LEU A 126 9.61 -0.51 -15.84
C LEU A 126 9.41 0.36 -17.09
N SER A 127 10.41 1.18 -17.43
CA SER A 127 10.37 2.02 -18.63
C SER A 127 10.28 1.17 -19.91
N GLN A 128 11.09 0.09 -20.02
CA GLN A 128 11.02 -0.84 -21.15
C GLN A 128 9.67 -1.57 -21.24
N LYS A 129 9.02 -1.78 -20.10
CA LYS A 129 7.71 -2.42 -20.01
C LYS A 129 6.54 -1.46 -20.17
N GLY A 130 6.77 -0.21 -20.57
CA GLY A 130 5.71 0.75 -20.90
C GLY A 130 5.14 1.50 -19.69
N PHE A 131 5.78 1.45 -18.53
CA PHE A 131 5.41 2.32 -17.41
C PHE A 131 5.83 3.75 -17.72
N GLY A 132 4.92 4.69 -17.50
CA GLY A 132 5.23 6.10 -17.41
C GLY A 132 5.90 6.43 -16.08
N LYS A 133 6.74 7.47 -16.06
CA LYS A 133 7.34 8.02 -14.85
C LYS A 133 6.75 9.40 -14.58
N SER A 134 6.45 9.70 -13.33
CA SER A 134 5.96 11.01 -12.89
C SER A 134 6.63 11.45 -11.60
N TYR A 135 6.87 12.76 -11.49
CA TYR A 135 7.39 13.42 -10.29
C TYR A 135 6.28 14.15 -9.51
N ASN A 136 5.06 14.22 -10.05
CA ASN A 136 3.94 14.87 -9.38
C ASN A 136 3.30 13.91 -8.37
N LEU A 137 3.87 13.85 -7.16
CA LEU A 137 3.43 12.95 -6.09
C LEU A 137 1.97 13.19 -5.65
N SER A 138 1.41 14.38 -5.88
CA SER A 138 -0.01 14.64 -5.60
C SER A 138 -0.97 13.83 -6.47
N SER A 139 -0.47 13.26 -7.58
CA SER A 139 -1.24 12.43 -8.50
C SER A 139 -1.06 10.92 -8.25
N LEU A 140 -0.42 10.53 -7.14
CA LEU A 140 -0.30 9.13 -6.75
C LEU A 140 -1.67 8.45 -6.68
N ARG A 141 -1.74 7.24 -7.23
CA ARG A 141 -2.91 6.37 -7.16
C ARG A 141 -2.54 4.98 -6.67
N PRO A 142 -3.47 4.27 -6.01
CA PRO A 142 -3.20 2.93 -5.52
C PRO A 142 -2.65 1.98 -6.59
N GLY A 143 -1.65 1.19 -6.20
CA GLY A 143 -0.86 0.30 -7.04
C GLY A 143 0.31 0.96 -7.78
N ASP A 144 0.50 2.29 -7.68
CA ASP A 144 1.67 2.94 -8.26
C ASP A 144 2.97 2.49 -7.56
N VAL A 145 4.04 2.37 -8.35
CA VAL A 145 5.37 1.96 -7.88
C VAL A 145 6.17 3.21 -7.53
N VAL A 146 6.55 3.40 -6.28
CA VAL A 146 7.16 4.64 -5.79
C VAL A 146 8.63 4.40 -5.41
N LEU A 147 9.49 5.37 -5.73
CA LEU A 147 10.91 5.36 -5.37
C LEU A 147 11.27 6.59 -4.52
N SER A 148 12.02 6.35 -3.45
CA SER A 148 12.75 7.36 -2.68
C SER A 148 14.17 7.50 -3.23
N GLY A 149 14.31 8.11 -4.40
CA GLY A 149 15.59 8.23 -5.10
C GLY A 149 16.21 6.85 -5.38
N SER A 150 17.44 6.67 -4.95
CA SER A 150 18.14 5.39 -5.04
C SER A 150 18.02 4.52 -3.79
N THR A 151 17.42 5.02 -2.71
CA THR A 151 17.53 4.40 -1.37
C THR A 151 16.41 3.40 -1.10
N HIS A 152 15.21 3.60 -1.64
CA HIS A 152 14.07 2.72 -1.35
C HIS A 152 13.04 2.66 -2.47
N ALA A 153 12.27 1.57 -2.49
CA ALA A 153 11.16 1.36 -3.41
C ALA A 153 10.00 0.65 -2.72
N PHE A 154 8.77 1.06 -3.02
CA PHE A 154 7.55 0.54 -2.41
C PHE A 154 6.35 0.70 -3.34
N ILE A 155 5.20 0.13 -2.97
CA ILE A 155 3.93 0.31 -3.70
C ILE A 155 3.01 1.18 -2.87
N PHE A 156 2.46 2.22 -3.49
CA PHE A 156 1.47 3.09 -2.88
C PHE A 156 0.11 2.38 -2.83
N MET A 157 -0.50 2.29 -1.64
CA MET A 157 -1.78 1.61 -1.44
C MET A 157 -2.95 2.58 -1.24
N GLY A 158 -2.67 3.82 -0.83
CA GLY A 158 -3.68 4.86 -0.69
C GLY A 158 -3.34 5.86 0.41
N TRP A 159 -3.88 7.07 0.31
CA TRP A 159 -3.71 8.08 1.34
C TRP A 159 -4.43 7.68 2.64
N ALA A 160 -3.77 7.92 3.78
CA ALA A 160 -4.31 7.57 5.09
C ALA A 160 -5.42 8.54 5.53
N ASP A 161 -5.28 9.81 5.16
CA ASP A 161 -6.18 10.92 5.46
C ASP A 161 -6.22 11.91 4.29
N ASP A 162 -7.05 12.94 4.41
CA ASP A 162 -7.25 13.94 3.35
C ASP A 162 -6.16 15.03 3.33
N ASN A 163 -5.25 15.07 4.31
CA ASN A 163 -4.09 15.98 4.29
C ASN A 163 -3.00 15.48 3.34
N HIS A 164 -3.06 14.19 2.96
CA HIS A 164 -2.11 13.53 2.06
C HIS A 164 -0.65 13.63 2.54
N ASP A 165 -0.37 13.65 3.85
CA ASP A 165 1.02 13.59 4.34
C ASP A 165 1.50 12.13 4.46
N TYR A 166 0.64 11.26 4.99
CA TYR A 166 0.89 9.82 5.14
C TYR A 166 0.03 8.99 4.20
N ALA A 167 0.59 7.88 3.76
CA ALA A 167 -0.10 6.88 2.96
C ALA A 167 0.13 5.48 3.51
N TYR A 168 -0.85 4.61 3.29
CA TYR A 168 -0.61 3.18 3.32
C TYR A 168 0.27 2.81 2.14
N ILE A 169 1.34 2.08 2.42
CA ILE A 169 2.25 1.52 1.43
C ILE A 169 2.54 0.06 1.78
N VAL A 170 3.06 -0.71 0.82
CA VAL A 170 3.61 -2.05 1.07
C VAL A 170 5.06 -2.11 0.59
N ASP A 171 5.93 -2.65 1.44
CA ASP A 171 7.34 -2.91 1.13
C ASP A 171 7.97 -3.97 2.08
N ASN A 172 9.29 -4.14 2.00
CA ASN A 172 10.06 -5.12 2.77
C ASN A 172 10.47 -4.67 4.19
N GLN A 173 9.96 -3.55 4.70
CA GLN A 173 10.37 -2.96 5.98
C GLN A 173 9.52 -3.48 7.15
N LYS A 174 8.93 -4.68 7.02
CA LYS A 174 8.14 -5.33 8.09
C LYS A 174 8.89 -5.40 9.43
N SER A 175 10.20 -5.65 9.44
CA SER A 175 10.97 -5.69 10.70
C SER A 175 11.02 -4.35 11.43
N LYS A 176 10.90 -3.23 10.69
CA LYS A 176 10.88 -1.86 11.22
C LYS A 176 9.46 -1.46 11.67
N PHE A 177 8.44 -1.79 10.87
CA PHE A 177 7.06 -1.33 11.08
C PHE A 177 6.12 -2.38 11.70
N GLY A 178 6.59 -3.60 11.93
CA GLY A 178 5.81 -4.73 12.45
C GLY A 178 4.97 -5.47 11.38
N GLN A 179 4.73 -4.85 10.23
CA GLN A 179 3.88 -5.38 9.16
C GLN A 179 4.30 -4.86 7.78
N VAL A 180 3.94 -5.61 6.72
CA VAL A 180 4.27 -5.26 5.32
C VAL A 180 3.49 -4.02 4.88
N MET A 181 2.16 -4.01 5.02
CA MET A 181 1.36 -2.80 4.79
C MET A 181 1.45 -1.88 6.01
N HIS A 182 2.03 -0.69 5.88
CA HIS A 182 2.15 0.27 6.99
C HIS A 182 2.06 1.72 6.50
N LEU A 183 2.00 2.65 7.45
CA LEU A 183 1.97 4.08 7.15
C LEU A 183 3.38 4.60 6.87
N ARG A 184 3.50 5.39 5.81
CA ARG A 184 4.74 6.08 5.45
C ARG A 184 4.45 7.52 5.06
N LYS A 185 5.31 8.43 5.50
CA LYS A 185 5.31 9.83 5.05
C LYS A 185 5.77 9.93 3.59
N ILE A 186 5.05 10.69 2.76
CA ILE A 186 5.34 10.73 1.32
C ILE A 186 6.26 11.87 0.92
N TYR A 187 6.02 13.10 1.40
CA TYR A 187 6.69 14.31 0.88
C TYR A 187 7.99 14.69 1.59
N GLY A 188 8.20 14.22 2.82
CA GLY A 188 9.32 14.65 3.67
C GLY A 188 10.01 13.49 4.35
N TYR A 189 11.21 13.76 4.86
CA TYR A 189 11.89 12.83 5.74
C TYR A 189 11.08 12.62 7.02
N ASP A 190 10.89 11.36 7.40
CA ASP A 190 10.25 10.98 8.66
C ASP A 190 11.34 10.60 9.66
N ALA A 191 11.62 11.51 10.60
CA ALA A 191 12.63 11.30 11.61
C ALA A 191 12.26 10.20 12.62
N SER A 192 10.97 9.90 12.79
CA SER A 192 10.51 8.88 13.75
C SER A 192 10.80 7.48 13.24
N ASN A 193 10.68 7.29 11.93
CA ASN A 193 10.86 6.00 11.27
C ASN A 193 12.15 5.91 10.47
N ASP A 194 12.94 6.99 10.37
CA ASP A 194 14.15 7.09 9.55
C ASP A 194 13.88 6.62 8.12
N THR A 195 13.03 7.38 7.42
CA THR A 195 12.66 7.09 6.03
C THR A 195 12.76 8.32 5.14
N ASP A 196 13.45 8.15 4.01
CA ASP A 196 13.62 9.18 2.99
C ASP A 196 12.29 9.54 2.28
N PRO A 197 12.13 10.81 1.86
CA PRO A 197 10.99 11.26 1.09
C PRO A 197 10.88 10.51 -0.25
N SER A 198 9.66 10.44 -0.77
CA SER A 198 9.40 9.95 -2.12
C SER A 198 9.91 10.96 -3.14
N THR A 199 10.36 10.48 -4.30
CA THR A 199 10.91 11.36 -5.35
C THR A 199 10.11 11.28 -6.64
N HIS A 200 9.67 10.08 -7.01
CA HIS A 200 8.92 9.84 -8.23
C HIS A 200 8.22 8.49 -8.13
N TYR A 201 7.29 8.26 -9.06
CA TYR A 201 6.61 6.99 -9.20
C TYR A 201 6.48 6.58 -10.66
N PHE A 202 6.21 5.29 -10.83
CA PHE A 202 5.92 4.65 -12.09
C PHE A 202 4.49 4.14 -12.08
N TYR A 203 3.83 4.29 -13.21
CA TYR A 203 2.48 3.81 -13.44
C TYR A 203 2.39 3.20 -14.84
N TYR A 204 1.78 2.02 -14.95
CA TYR A 204 1.49 1.41 -16.23
C TYR A 204 0.43 2.24 -16.98
N ARG A 205 0.66 2.46 -18.27
CA ARG A 205 -0.11 3.41 -19.11
C ARG A 205 -1.29 2.79 -19.85
N TYR A 206 -1.45 1.46 -19.82
CA TYR A 206 -2.37 0.72 -20.69
C TYR A 206 -3.19 -0.32 -19.92
#